data_AF-A0A3P6EBI7-F1
#
_entry.id   AF-A0A3P6EBI7-F1
#
_cell.length_a   1.000
_cell.length_b   1.000
_cell.length_c   1.000
_cell.angle_alpha   90.00
_cell.angle_beta   90.00
_cell.angle_gamma   90.00
#
_symmetry.space_group_name_H-M   'P 1'
#
loop_
_entity.id
_entity.type
_entity.pdbx_description
1 polymer ?
#
loop_
_entity_poly.entity_id
_entity_poly.type
_entity_poly.pdbx_seq_one_letter_code
_entity_poly.pdbx_strand_id
1 'polypeptide(L)'
;MMQGGDISANDGTETSTALRKTKSQIFTNSALGFDFASLERRFIVLGALVDTEFAMRDENNNVKALFRQGQAHMALNNIDAAAESLENALQFEPNDAGLKKEYAAVMKKIAIRDNEEKKQYRKMFG
;
A
#
# COMPACT_ATOMS: atom_id res chain seq x y z
N MET A 1 54.18 -13.62 -44.99
CA MET A 1 52.95 -12.92 -45.42
C MET A 1 51.77 -13.56 -44.72
N MET A 2 51.01 -12.74 -44.00
CA MET A 2 49.81 -13.08 -43.22
C MET A 2 48.65 -13.57 -44.11
N GLN A 3 47.78 -14.41 -43.54
CA GLN A 3 46.31 -14.24 -43.39
C GLN A 3 45.68 -15.63 -43.24
N GLY A 4 44.74 -15.89 -42.35
CA GLY A 4 44.03 -15.06 -41.38
C GLY A 4 43.08 -16.04 -40.67
N GLY A 5 43.10 -16.06 -39.34
CA GLY A 5 42.27 -16.97 -38.56
C GLY A 5 40.79 -16.74 -38.83
N ASP A 6 40.05 -17.84 -38.90
CA ASP A 6 38.60 -17.87 -38.95
C ASP A 6 38.02 -17.02 -37.83
N ILE A 7 37.58 -15.82 -38.19
CA ILE A 7 36.72 -14.96 -37.41
C ILE A 7 35.38 -15.67 -37.32
N SER A 8 35.24 -16.49 -36.26
CA SER A 8 33.96 -17.01 -35.80
C SER A 8 32.99 -15.85 -35.65
N ALA A 9 32.06 -15.73 -36.59
CA ALA A 9 30.96 -14.78 -36.58
C ALA A 9 29.98 -15.20 -35.48
N ASN A 10 30.36 -14.96 -34.22
CA ASN A 10 29.50 -15.16 -33.07
C ASN A 10 29.58 -13.97 -32.12
N ASP A 11 28.85 -12.88 -32.39
CA ASP A 11 28.65 -11.87 -31.33
C ASP A 11 27.40 -10.99 -31.41
N GLY A 12 26.68 -10.89 -32.54
CA GLY A 12 25.55 -9.95 -32.65
C GLY A 12 24.18 -10.51 -32.25
N THR A 13 23.90 -11.78 -32.53
CA THR A 13 22.57 -12.39 -32.36
C THR A 13 22.42 -13.07 -30.99
N GLU A 14 23.47 -13.73 -30.51
CA GLU A 14 23.49 -14.39 -29.19
C GLU A 14 23.46 -13.36 -28.05
N THR A 15 24.22 -12.27 -28.15
CA THR A 15 24.17 -11.17 -27.18
C THR A 15 22.81 -10.47 -27.16
N SER A 16 22.21 -10.26 -28.34
CA SER A 16 20.87 -9.66 -28.49
C SER A 16 19.75 -10.55 -27.95
N THR A 17 19.88 -11.86 -28.07
CA THR A 17 18.92 -12.84 -27.54
C THR A 17 19.12 -13.06 -26.04
N ALA A 18 20.36 -13.13 -25.57
CA ALA A 18 20.69 -13.16 -24.14
C ALA A 18 20.17 -11.90 -23.43
N LEU A 19 20.38 -10.71 -24.00
CA LEU A 19 19.85 -9.45 -23.45
C LEU A 19 18.32 -9.44 -23.39
N ARG A 20 17.64 -9.97 -24.43
CA ARG A 20 16.17 -10.12 -24.42
C ARG A 20 15.68 -11.08 -23.34
N LYS A 21 16.37 -12.21 -23.16
CA LYS A 21 16.08 -13.18 -22.08
C LYS A 21 16.30 -12.56 -20.71
N THR A 22 17.42 -11.88 -20.48
CA THR A 22 17.72 -11.20 -19.22
C THR A 22 16.73 -10.08 -18.93
N LYS A 23 16.37 -9.25 -19.91
CA LYS A 23 15.31 -8.24 -19.75
C LYS A 23 13.98 -8.89 -19.38
N SER A 24 13.57 -9.93 -20.10
CA SER A 24 12.33 -10.67 -19.82
C SER A 24 12.32 -11.22 -18.39
N GLN A 25 13.43 -11.82 -17.95
CA GLN A 25 13.58 -12.32 -16.60
C GLN A 25 13.55 -11.21 -15.55
N ILE A 26 14.18 -10.06 -15.79
CA ILE A 26 14.12 -8.89 -14.89
C ILE A 26 12.69 -8.37 -14.78
N PHE A 27 11.97 -8.21 -15.91
CA PHE A 27 10.57 -7.76 -15.90
C PHE A 27 9.64 -8.77 -15.23
N THR A 28 9.89 -10.07 -15.41
CA THR A 28 9.10 -11.12 -14.76
C THR A 28 9.40 -11.18 -13.27
N ASN A 29 10.67 -11.13 -12.87
CA ASN A 29 11.07 -11.12 -11.46
C ASN A 29 10.64 -9.84 -10.74
N SER A 30 10.65 -8.68 -11.41
CA SER A 30 10.11 -7.45 -10.84
C SER A 30 8.60 -7.52 -10.73
N ALA A 31 7.89 -8.07 -11.72
CA ALA A 31 6.45 -8.31 -11.64
C ALA A 31 6.07 -9.32 -10.53
N LEU A 32 6.91 -10.33 -10.25
CA LEU A 32 6.69 -11.26 -9.14
C LEU A 32 6.76 -10.59 -7.75
N GLY A 33 7.50 -9.48 -7.62
CA GLY A 33 7.53 -8.67 -6.40
C GLY A 33 6.33 -7.72 -6.27
N PHE A 34 5.66 -7.44 -7.39
CA PHE A 34 4.52 -6.54 -7.48
C PHE A 34 3.25 -7.35 -7.74
N ASP A 35 2.63 -7.86 -6.67
CA ASP A 35 1.31 -8.50 -6.77
C ASP A 35 0.31 -7.52 -7.41
N PHE A 36 -0.13 -7.81 -8.63
CA PHE A 36 -1.06 -7.00 -9.40
C PHE A 36 -2.37 -6.75 -8.64
N ALA A 37 -2.86 -7.73 -7.89
CA ALA A 37 -4.06 -7.58 -7.08
C ALA A 37 -3.83 -6.60 -5.91
N SER A 38 -2.64 -6.60 -5.32
CA SER A 38 -2.24 -5.64 -4.30
C SER A 38 -2.07 -4.22 -4.85
N LEU A 39 -1.60 -4.07 -6.09
CA LEU A 39 -1.51 -2.80 -6.80
C LEU A 39 -2.89 -2.24 -7.15
N GLU A 40 -3.77 -3.04 -7.72
CA GLU A 40 -5.15 -2.65 -8.01
C GLU A 40 -5.89 -2.25 -6.74
N ARG A 41 -5.75 -3.03 -5.65
CA ARG A 41 -6.33 -2.64 -4.36
C ARG A 41 -5.77 -1.33 -3.85
N ARG A 42 -4.45 -1.11 -3.93
CA ARG A 42 -3.86 0.18 -3.54
C ARG A 42 -4.39 1.33 -4.39
N PHE A 43 -4.49 1.13 -5.70
CA PHE A 43 -5.01 2.13 -6.63
C PHE A 43 -6.48 2.47 -6.34
N ILE A 44 -7.32 1.46 -6.15
CA ILE A 44 -8.74 1.63 -5.80
C ILE A 44 -8.89 2.36 -4.45
N VAL A 45 -8.08 1.99 -3.46
CA VAL A 45 -8.13 2.61 -2.13
C VAL A 45 -7.65 4.06 -2.18
N LEU A 46 -6.62 4.37 -2.96
CA LEU A 46 -6.17 5.75 -3.18
C LEU A 46 -7.22 6.57 -3.95
N GLY A 47 -7.86 5.98 -4.98
CA GLY A 47 -8.97 6.61 -5.69
C GLY A 47 -10.12 6.93 -4.75
N ALA A 48 -10.51 5.99 -3.88
CA ALA A 48 -11.53 6.20 -2.87
C ALA A 48 -11.17 7.33 -1.88
N LEU A 49 -9.89 7.47 -1.50
CA LEU A 49 -9.44 8.59 -0.66
C LEU A 49 -9.62 9.93 -1.36
N VAL A 50 -9.22 10.02 -2.63
CA VAL A 50 -9.40 11.23 -3.45
C VAL A 50 -10.88 11.55 -3.59
N ASP A 51 -11.72 10.55 -3.89
CA ASP A 51 -13.17 10.72 -4.01
C ASP A 51 -13.79 11.22 -2.69
N THR A 52 -13.34 10.68 -1.55
CA THR A 52 -13.81 11.15 -0.23
C THR A 52 -13.35 12.57 0.06
N GLU A 53 -12.14 12.95 -0.35
CA GLU A 53 -11.63 14.31 -0.18
C GLU A 53 -12.42 15.32 -1.04
N PHE A 54 -12.77 14.96 -2.28
CA PHE A 54 -13.65 15.76 -3.13
C PHE A 54 -15.06 15.89 -2.52
N ALA A 55 -15.64 14.78 -2.04
CA ALA A 55 -16.96 14.81 -1.40
C ALA A 55 -17.01 15.69 -0.14
N MET A 56 -15.90 15.76 0.60
CA MET A 56 -15.76 16.63 1.77
C MET A 56 -15.69 18.12 1.42
N ARG A 57 -15.29 18.48 0.19
CA ARG A 57 -15.22 19.89 -0.26
C ARG A 57 -16.58 20.46 -0.64
N ASP A 58 -17.48 19.62 -1.16
CA ASP A 58 -18.81 20.04 -1.59
C ASP A 58 -19.84 20.00 -0.45
N GLU A 59 -19.70 19.08 0.50
CA GLU A 59 -20.55 18.98 1.69
C GLU A 59 -19.68 18.90 2.95
N ASN A 60 -19.63 19.99 3.71
CA ASN A 60 -18.72 20.19 4.86
C ASN A 60 -18.72 19.08 5.93
N ASN A 61 -19.69 18.15 5.96
CA ASN A 61 -19.83 17.15 7.02
C ASN A 61 -20.29 15.78 6.47
N ASN A 62 -19.69 15.27 5.39
CA ASN A 62 -20.09 13.95 4.87
C ASN A 62 -19.52 12.82 5.75
N VAL A 63 -20.24 12.48 6.82
CA VAL A 63 -19.89 11.39 7.77
C VAL A 63 -19.64 10.06 7.05
N LYS A 64 -20.37 9.81 5.94
CA LYS A 64 -20.17 8.60 5.12
C LYS A 64 -18.84 8.64 4.35
N ALA A 65 -18.39 9.82 3.92
CA ALA A 65 -17.08 9.99 3.31
C ALA A 65 -15.97 9.74 4.34
N LEU A 66 -16.06 10.33 5.54
CA LEU A 66 -15.11 10.10 6.64
C LEU A 66 -15.05 8.63 7.05
N PHE A 67 -16.19 7.94 7.12
CA PHE A 67 -16.24 6.52 7.41
C PHE A 67 -15.49 5.68 6.36
N ARG A 68 -15.73 5.95 5.07
CA ARG A 68 -15.05 5.27 3.96
C ARG A 68 -13.56 5.59 3.93
N GLN A 69 -13.18 6.83 4.23
CA GLN A 69 -11.79 7.27 4.36
C GLN A 69 -11.07 6.50 5.48
N GLY A 70 -11.72 6.33 6.63
CA GLY A 70 -11.21 5.51 7.73
C GLY A 70 -10.99 4.05 7.32
N GLN A 71 -11.94 3.44 6.60
CA GLN A 71 -11.80 2.08 6.08
C GLN A 71 -10.68 1.95 5.04
N ALA A 72 -10.53 2.94 4.17
CA ALA A 72 -9.45 3.02 3.20
C ALA A 72 -8.07 3.08 3.88
N HIS A 73 -7.92 3.94 4.90
CA HIS A 73 -6.70 4.02 5.69
C HIS A 73 -6.39 2.71 6.44
N MET A 74 -7.41 2.02 6.96
CA MET A 74 -7.25 0.69 7.55
C MET A 74 -6.76 -0.36 6.55
N ALA A 75 -7.25 -0.31 5.31
CA ALA A 75 -6.82 -1.21 4.24
C ALA A 75 -5.36 -0.93 3.80
N LEU A 76 -4.90 0.31 3.90
CA LEU A 76 -3.50 0.71 3.67
C LEU A 76 -2.58 0.47 4.87
N ASN A 77 -3.11 -0.06 5.98
CA ASN A 77 -2.41 -0.20 7.26
C ASN A 77 -1.94 1.13 7.87
N ASN A 78 -2.57 2.25 7.48
CA ASN A 78 -2.37 3.57 8.06
C ASN A 78 -3.33 3.73 9.25
N ILE A 79 -3.02 3.05 10.35
CA ILE A 79 -3.93 2.89 11.50
C ILE A 79 -4.23 4.24 12.17
N ASP A 80 -3.24 5.12 12.28
CA ASP A 80 -3.40 6.43 12.93
C ASP A 80 -4.32 7.36 12.12
N ALA A 81 -4.13 7.45 10.80
CA ALA A 81 -4.99 8.23 9.91
C ALA A 81 -6.43 7.69 9.86
N ALA A 82 -6.60 6.37 10.00
CA ALA A 82 -7.91 5.76 10.12
C ALA A 82 -8.62 6.15 11.42
N ALA A 83 -7.89 6.21 12.54
CA ALA A 83 -8.44 6.62 13.82
C ALA A 83 -8.93 8.07 13.76
N GLU A 84 -8.12 8.97 13.20
CA GLU A 84 -8.48 10.38 13.03
C GLU A 84 -9.73 10.57 12.15
N SER A 85 -9.80 9.86 11.02
CA SER A 85 -10.95 9.94 10.12
C SER A 85 -12.25 9.46 10.79
N LEU A 86 -12.18 8.36 11.54
CA LEU A 86 -13.35 7.81 12.25
C LEU A 86 -13.72 8.61 13.50
N GLU A 87 -12.74 9.22 14.18
CA GLU A 87 -12.98 10.13 15.30
C GLU A 87 -13.72 11.39 14.82
N ASN A 88 -13.27 11.98 13.71
CA ASN A 88 -13.97 13.10 13.07
C ASN A 88 -15.39 12.70 12.68
N ALA A 89 -15.60 11.49 12.14
CA ALA A 89 -16.94 10.99 11.82
C ALA A 89 -17.84 10.88 13.08
N LEU A 90 -17.28 10.41 14.19
CA LEU A 90 -17.98 10.28 15.47
C LEU A 90 -18.31 11.62 16.13
N GLN A 91 -17.57 12.69 15.84
CA GLN A 91 -17.93 14.03 16.32
C GLN A 91 -19.24 14.51 15.71
N PHE A 92 -19.53 14.13 14.46
CA PHE A 92 -20.78 14.48 13.78
C PHE A 92 -21.92 13.52 14.09
N GLU A 93 -21.64 12.21 14.13
CA GLU A 93 -22.63 11.16 14.46
C GLU A 93 -22.18 10.32 15.67
N PRO A 94 -22.24 10.88 16.90
CA PRO A 94 -21.76 10.20 18.10
C PRO A 94 -22.63 9.02 18.53
N ASN A 95 -23.76 8.77 17.88
CA ASN A 95 -24.66 7.66 18.17
C ASN A 95 -24.64 6.55 17.11
N ASP A 96 -23.82 6.67 16.06
CA ASP A 96 -23.71 5.61 15.07
C ASP A 96 -22.96 4.40 15.66
N ALA A 97 -23.65 3.27 15.75
CA ALA A 97 -23.10 2.03 16.29
C ALA A 97 -22.05 1.38 15.37
N GLY A 98 -22.18 1.56 14.06
CA GLY A 98 -21.22 1.10 13.06
C GLY A 98 -19.89 1.84 13.17
N LEU A 99 -19.92 3.18 13.25
CA LEU A 99 -18.72 4.00 13.47
C LEU A 99 -18.01 3.64 14.77
N LYS A 100 -18.75 3.49 15.88
CA LYS A 100 -18.17 3.09 17.17
C LYS A 100 -17.49 1.74 17.10
N LYS A 101 -18.11 0.77 16.43
CA LYS A 101 -17.55 -0.57 16.27
C LYS A 101 -16.25 -0.53 15.47
N GLU A 102 -16.24 0.23 14.38
CA GLU A 102 -15.07 0.34 13.52
C GLU A 102 -13.94 1.08 14.24
N TYR A 103 -14.24 2.20 14.90
CA TYR A 103 -13.27 2.95 15.70
C TYR A 103 -12.66 2.08 16.83
N ALA A 104 -13.47 1.29 17.52
CA ALA A 104 -12.98 0.35 18.52
C ALA A 104 -12.03 -0.70 17.93
N ALA A 105 -12.28 -1.17 16.70
CA ALA A 105 -11.39 -2.09 16.00
C ALA A 105 -10.04 -1.44 15.65
N VAL A 106 -10.05 -0.17 15.22
CA VAL A 106 -8.84 0.62 14.97
C VAL A 106 -8.04 0.81 16.26
N MET A 107 -8.69 1.27 17.34
CA MET A 107 -8.04 1.49 18.63
C MET A 107 -7.44 0.21 19.22
N LYS A 108 -8.09 -0.94 19.01
CA LYS A 108 -7.53 -2.24 19.41
C LYS A 108 -6.22 -2.53 18.68
N LYS A 109 -6.11 -2.22 17.39
CA LYS A 109 -4.84 -2.40 16.64
C LYS A 109 -3.75 -1.47 17.17
N ILE A 110 -4.07 -0.22 17.48
CA ILE A 110 -3.11 0.73 18.08
C ILE A 110 -2.60 0.19 19.41
N ALA A 111 -3.51 -0.24 20.30
CA ALA A 111 -3.13 -0.79 21.60
C ALA A 111 -2.23 -2.04 21.50
N ILE A 112 -2.47 -2.89 20.48
CA ILE A 112 -1.60 -4.05 20.21
C ILE A 112 -0.21 -3.58 19.79
N ARG A 113 -0.11 -2.66 18.81
CA ARG A 113 1.16 -2.07 18.36
C ARG A 113 1.95 -1.49 19.53
N ASP A 114 1.31 -0.65 20.33
CA ASP A 114 1.96 0.03 21.46
C ASP A 114 2.46 -0.96 22.53
N ASN A 115 1.71 -2.04 22.78
CA ASN A 115 2.12 -3.06 23.74
C ASN A 115 3.29 -3.90 23.22
N GLU A 116 3.31 -4.20 21.92
CA GLU A 116 4.44 -4.86 21.26
C GLU A 116 5.70 -3.99 21.33
N GLU A 117 5.59 -2.70 21.00
CA GLU A 117 6.69 -1.74 21.11
C GLU A 117 7.24 -1.66 22.54
N LYS A 118 6.37 -1.54 23.55
CA LYS A 118 6.78 -1.56 24.96
C LYS A 118 7.47 -2.87 25.34
N LYS A 119 7.03 -4.01 24.80
CA LYS A 119 7.67 -5.31 25.05
C LYS A 119 9.04 -5.39 24.40
N GLN A 120 9.20 -4.90 23.18
CA GLN A 120 10.51 -4.84 22.53
C GLN A 120 11.47 -3.90 23.26
N TYR A 121 10.99 -2.72 23.66
CA TYR A 121 11.78 -1.77 24.44
C TYR A 121 12.29 -2.39 25.76
N ARG A 122 11.41 -3.05 26.51
CA ARG A 122 11.81 -3.81 27.72
C ARG A 122 12.83 -4.91 27.43
N LYS A 123 12.80 -5.54 26.25
CA LYS A 123 13.77 -6.57 25.87
C LYS A 123 15.12 -5.97 25.46
N MET A 124 15.12 -4.77 24.88
CA MET A 124 16.33 -4.09 24.40
C MET A 124 17.06 -3.34 25.52
N PHE A 125 16.35 -2.82 26.52
CA PHE A 125 16.89 -1.92 27.54
C PHE A 125 16.57 -2.30 29.00
N GLY A 126 15.85 -3.40 29.22
CA GLY A 126 15.53 -3.92 30.56
C GLY A 126 16.44 -5.05 31.01
#